data_AF-A0A2E2M6B0-F1
#
_entry.id   AF-A0A2E2M6B0-F1
#
_cell.length_a   1.000
_cell.length_b   1.000
_cell.length_c   1.000
_cell.angle_alpha   90.00
_cell.angle_beta   90.00
_cell.angle_gamma   90.00
#
_symmetry.space_group_name_H-M   'P 1'
#
loop_
_entity.id
_entity.type
_entity.pdbx_description
1 polymer ?
#
loop_
_entity_poly.entity_id
_entity_poly.type
_entity_poly.pdbx_seq_one_letter_code
_entity_poly.pdbx_strand_id
1 'polypeptide(L)'
;MSTQHSQCDPVADKAWVLTQLRDFGRQYADIIMNHLVLHDQPLRLEEGINAVLADTRILLTLDGVGPDETEEALGVIREAMVAHCKTLSAQLPRAVGTLQ
;
A
#
# COMPACT_ATOMS: atom_id res chain seq x y z
N MET A 1 -42.88 11.80 6.60
CA MET A 1 -41.42 11.67 6.77
C MET A 1 -41.10 10.19 6.71
N SER A 2 -40.47 9.70 5.64
CA SER A 2 -40.03 8.31 5.52
C SER A 2 -38.57 8.33 5.08
N THR A 3 -37.67 8.15 6.04
CA THR A 3 -36.27 7.84 5.79
C THR A 3 -36.20 6.48 5.11
N GLN A 4 -36.02 6.49 3.79
CA GLN A 4 -35.67 5.30 3.03
C GLN A 4 -34.29 4.83 3.50
N HIS A 5 -34.20 3.57 3.92
CA HIS A 5 -32.95 2.86 4.11
C HIS A 5 -32.20 2.85 2.78
N SER A 6 -31.10 3.58 2.73
CA SER A 6 -30.11 3.52 1.66
C SER A 6 -29.60 2.08 1.59
N GLN A 7 -29.97 1.35 0.53
CA GLN A 7 -29.41 0.03 0.25
C GLN A 7 -27.91 0.23 0.01
N CYS A 8 -27.07 -0.32 0.89
CA CYS A 8 -25.65 -0.50 0.61
C CYS A 8 -25.51 -1.39 -0.62
N ASP A 9 -24.81 -0.89 -1.65
CA ASP A 9 -24.42 -1.68 -2.82
C ASP A 9 -23.10 -2.38 -2.50
N PRO A 10 -23.10 -3.71 -2.25
CA PRO A 10 -21.92 -4.43 -1.82
C PRO A 10 -20.78 -4.41 -2.85
N VAL A 11 -21.08 -4.17 -4.13
CA VAL A 11 -20.05 -4.06 -5.18
C VAL A 11 -19.35 -2.71 -5.10
N ALA A 12 -20.11 -1.62 -4.89
CA ALA A 12 -19.56 -0.29 -4.70
C ALA A 12 -18.71 -0.21 -3.41
N ASP A 13 -19.18 -0.84 -2.34
CA ASP A 13 -18.46 -0.91 -1.07
C ASP A 13 -17.13 -1.65 -1.22
N LYS A 14 -17.12 -2.81 -1.91
CA LYS A 14 -15.87 -3.56 -2.18
C LYS A 14 -14.91 -2.76 -3.06
N ALA A 15 -15.38 -2.09 -4.11
CA ALA A 15 -14.54 -1.27 -4.98
C ALA A 15 -13.90 -0.08 -4.24
N TRP A 16 -14.65 0.54 -3.32
CA TRP A 16 -14.14 1.61 -2.46
C TRP A 16 -13.05 1.09 -1.51
N VAL A 17 -13.28 -0.05 -0.84
CA VAL A 17 -12.28 -0.68 0.04
C VAL A 17 -10.98 -1.00 -0.71
N LEU A 18 -11.08 -1.61 -1.90
CA LEU A 18 -9.90 -1.92 -2.72
C LEU A 18 -9.12 -0.66 -3.11
N THR A 19 -9.81 0.45 -3.33
CA THR A 19 -9.17 1.75 -3.60
C THR A 19 -8.40 2.25 -2.38
N GLN A 20 -8.99 2.18 -1.18
CA GLN A 20 -8.33 2.58 0.07
C GLN A 20 -7.06 1.74 0.33
N LEU A 21 -7.11 0.43 0.09
CA LEU A 21 -5.95 -0.45 0.25
C LEU A 21 -4.80 -0.10 -0.71
N ARG A 22 -5.12 0.29 -1.95
CA ARG A 22 -4.10 0.78 -2.91
C ARG A 22 -3.50 2.12 -2.46
N ASP A 23 -4.32 3.03 -1.96
CA ASP A 23 -3.86 4.33 -1.45
C ASP A 23 -2.93 4.16 -0.24
N PHE A 24 -3.30 3.26 0.67
CA PHE A 24 -2.45 2.86 1.79
C PHE A 24 -1.09 2.33 1.32
N GLY A 25 -1.08 1.38 0.37
CA GLY A 25 0.16 0.85 -0.18
C GLY A 25 1.05 1.93 -0.82
N ARG A 26 0.47 2.88 -1.56
CA ARG A 26 1.23 4.01 -2.14
C ARG A 26 1.89 4.88 -1.08
N GLN A 27 1.16 5.26 -0.03
CA GLN A 27 1.69 6.10 1.04
C GLN A 27 2.86 5.43 1.77
N TYR A 28 2.76 4.12 2.06
CA TYR A 28 3.85 3.40 2.70
C TYR A 28 5.07 3.19 1.79
N ALA A 29 4.85 3.04 0.48
CA ALA A 29 5.94 3.03 -0.50
C ALA A 29 6.74 4.34 -0.50
N ASP A 30 6.08 5.50 -0.35
CA ASP A 30 6.79 6.79 -0.20
C ASP A 30 7.67 6.80 1.06
N ILE A 31 7.15 6.31 2.19
CA ILE A 31 7.90 6.23 3.46
C ILE A 31 9.13 5.33 3.31
N ILE A 32 8.95 4.13 2.75
CA ILE A 32 10.06 3.19 2.54
C ILE A 32 11.08 3.81 1.59
N MET A 33 10.67 4.33 0.44
CA MET A 33 11.59 4.92 -0.53
C MET A 33 12.37 6.11 0.05
N ASN A 34 11.71 6.99 0.80
CA ASN A 34 12.40 8.08 1.50
C ASN A 34 13.43 7.56 2.51
N HIS A 35 13.07 6.54 3.30
CA HIS A 35 14.01 5.94 4.25
C HIS A 35 15.20 5.29 3.54
N LEU A 36 14.97 4.54 2.46
CA LEU A 36 16.03 3.86 1.71
C LEU A 36 16.96 4.84 0.98
N VAL A 37 16.42 5.93 0.45
CA VAL A 37 17.21 7.02 -0.17
C VAL A 37 18.08 7.73 0.88
N LEU A 38 17.53 8.02 2.05
CA LEU A 38 18.28 8.68 3.14
C LEU A 38 19.43 7.82 3.69
N HIS A 39 19.32 6.49 3.59
CA HIS A 39 20.30 5.56 4.16
C HIS A 39 21.16 4.82 3.12
N ASP A 40 21.01 5.11 1.81
CA ASP A 40 21.72 4.45 0.70
C ASP A 40 21.63 2.91 0.73
N GLN A 41 20.46 2.36 1.09
CA GLN A 41 20.23 0.91 1.19
C GLN A 41 19.16 0.39 0.19
N PRO A 42 19.30 0.62 -1.13
CA PRO A 42 18.28 0.22 -2.11
C PRO A 42 18.01 -1.30 -2.14
N LEU A 43 18.96 -2.12 -1.66
CA LEU A 43 18.85 -3.58 -1.60
C LEU A 43 17.83 -4.10 -0.57
N ARG A 44 17.23 -3.24 0.25
CA ARG A 44 16.31 -3.64 1.34
C ARG A 44 14.85 -3.30 1.09
N LEU A 45 14.49 -2.93 -0.16
CA LEU A 45 13.11 -2.60 -0.52
C LEU A 45 12.14 -3.76 -0.27
N GLU A 46 12.53 -4.97 -0.61
CA GLU A 46 11.70 -6.16 -0.37
C GLU A 46 11.51 -6.44 1.12
N GLU A 47 12.55 -6.25 1.93
CA GLU A 47 12.46 -6.37 3.39
C GLU A 47 11.50 -5.33 3.98
N GLY A 48 11.58 -4.07 3.53
CA GLY A 48 10.67 -3.01 3.96
C GLY A 48 9.22 -3.28 3.58
N ILE A 49 8.97 -3.74 2.35
CA ILE A 49 7.62 -4.14 1.91
C ILE A 49 7.11 -5.32 2.75
N ASN A 50 7.94 -6.34 2.97
CA ASN A 50 7.54 -7.51 3.77
C ASN A 50 7.28 -7.16 5.24
N ALA A 51 8.01 -6.19 5.82
CA ALA A 51 7.75 -5.71 7.16
C ALA A 51 6.37 -5.03 7.28
N VAL A 52 6.04 -4.11 6.36
CA VAL A 52 4.72 -3.45 6.33
C VAL A 52 3.59 -4.46 6.17
N LEU A 53 3.77 -5.46 5.30
CA LEU A 53 2.76 -6.50 5.10
C LEU A 53 2.60 -7.42 6.31
N ALA A 54 3.68 -7.71 7.04
CA ALA A 54 3.62 -8.47 8.28
C ALA A 54 2.83 -7.71 9.36
N ASP A 55 3.12 -6.43 9.55
CA ASP A 55 2.40 -5.58 10.50
C ASP A 55 0.92 -5.43 10.12
N THR A 56 0.64 -5.22 8.83
CA THR A 56 -0.73 -5.12 8.31
C THR A 56 -1.50 -6.43 8.52
N ARG A 57 -0.86 -7.59 8.32
CA ARG A 57 -1.49 -8.89 8.58
C ARG A 57 -1.90 -9.03 10.04
N ILE A 58 -1.06 -8.61 10.98
CA ILE A 58 -1.37 -8.65 12.41
C ILE A 58 -2.61 -7.81 12.69
N LEU A 59 -2.68 -6.59 12.16
CA LEU A 59 -3.82 -5.69 12.35
C LEU A 59 -5.12 -6.29 11.80
N LEU A 60 -5.11 -6.78 10.56
CA LEU A 60 -6.28 -7.41 9.93
C LEU A 60 -6.76 -8.64 10.72
N THR A 61 -5.82 -9.44 11.23
CA THR A 61 -6.14 -10.60 12.07
C THR A 61 -6.80 -10.18 13.39
N LEU A 62 -6.29 -9.12 14.04
CA LEU A 62 -6.85 -8.58 15.28
C LEU A 62 -8.26 -7.99 15.08
N ASP A 63 -8.51 -7.41 13.90
CA ASP A 63 -9.82 -6.89 13.50
C ASP A 63 -10.80 -8.00 13.07
N GLY A 64 -10.37 -9.27 13.09
CA GLY A 64 -11.21 -10.42 12.78
C GLY A 64 -11.47 -10.61 11.29
N VAL A 65 -10.64 -10.03 10.41
CA VAL A 65 -10.69 -10.26 8.97
C VAL A 65 -10.32 -11.71 8.68
N GLY A 66 -11.10 -12.38 7.84
CA GLY A 66 -10.84 -13.77 7.46
C GLY A 66 -9.49 -13.94 6.74
N PRO A 67 -8.94 -15.16 6.71
CA PRO A 67 -7.63 -15.42 6.12
C PRO A 67 -7.61 -15.11 4.62
N ASP A 68 -8.70 -15.42 3.89
CA ASP A 68 -8.78 -15.20 2.45
C ASP A 68 -8.86 -13.70 2.12
N GLU A 69 -9.69 -12.95 2.85
CA GLU A 69 -9.79 -11.50 2.71
C GLU A 69 -8.50 -10.78 3.12
N THR A 70 -7.80 -11.32 4.12
CA THR A 70 -6.49 -10.83 4.54
C THR A 70 -5.47 -10.98 3.42
N GLU A 71 -5.37 -12.16 2.80
CA GLU A 71 -4.43 -12.36 1.69
C GLU A 71 -4.81 -11.54 0.44
N GLU A 72 -6.11 -11.37 0.16
CA GLU A 72 -6.59 -10.46 -0.90
C GLU A 72 -6.12 -9.01 -0.63
N ALA A 73 -6.32 -8.52 0.59
CA ALA A 73 -5.93 -7.16 0.97
C ALA A 73 -4.41 -6.96 0.91
N LEU A 74 -3.63 -7.91 1.43
CA LEU A 74 -2.17 -7.86 1.41
C LEU A 74 -1.61 -7.93 -0.01
N GLY A 75 -2.24 -8.70 -0.90
CA GLY A 75 -1.89 -8.75 -2.32
C GLY A 75 -2.04 -7.39 -2.99
N VAL A 76 -3.19 -6.74 -2.79
CA VAL A 76 -3.49 -5.41 -3.34
C VAL A 76 -2.51 -4.35 -2.82
N ILE A 77 -2.21 -4.36 -1.52
CA ILE A 77 -1.23 -3.44 -0.90
C ILE A 77 0.16 -3.68 -1.50
N ARG A 78 0.60 -4.94 -1.59
CA ARG A 78 1.92 -5.30 -2.14
C ARG A 78 2.08 -4.81 -3.58
N GLU A 79 1.08 -5.06 -4.43
CA GLU A 79 1.11 -4.63 -5.83
C GLU A 79 1.22 -3.10 -5.95
N ALA A 80 0.41 -2.37 -5.17
CA ALA A 80 0.45 -0.91 -5.15
C ALA A 80 1.83 -0.39 -4.70
N MET A 81 2.39 -0.96 -3.64
CA MET A 81 3.72 -0.60 -3.13
C MET A 81 4.81 -0.83 -4.17
N VAL A 82 4.87 -2.03 -4.75
CA VAL A 82 5.90 -2.39 -5.74
C VAL A 82 5.81 -1.51 -6.98
N ALA A 83 4.59 -1.28 -7.49
CA ALA A 83 4.38 -0.41 -8.64
C ALA A 83 4.85 1.01 -8.36
N HIS A 84 4.48 1.57 -7.21
CA HIS A 84 4.84 2.95 -6.83
C HIS A 84 6.34 3.11 -6.57
N CYS A 85 6.97 2.17 -5.86
CA CYS A 85 8.42 2.16 -5.65
C CYS A 85 9.20 2.11 -6.97
N LYS A 86 8.74 1.32 -7.95
CA LYS A 86 9.33 1.30 -9.31
C LYS A 86 9.20 2.66 -9.99
N THR A 87 8.05 3.31 -9.90
CA THR A 87 7.82 4.64 -10.45
C THR A 87 8.75 5.68 -9.82
N LEU A 88 8.89 5.70 -8.49
CA LEU A 88 9.79 6.59 -7.77
C LEU A 88 11.26 6.33 -8.13
N SER A 89 11.65 5.06 -8.18
CA SER A 89 13.01 4.64 -8.57
C SER A 89 13.38 5.07 -9.99
N ALA A 90 12.43 5.04 -10.92
CA ALA A 90 12.65 5.53 -12.28
C ALA A 90 12.80 7.06 -12.37
N GLN A 91 12.29 7.81 -11.38
CA GLN A 91 12.37 9.26 -11.32
C GLN A 91 13.64 9.77 -10.60
N LEU A 92 14.20 8.99 -9.66
CA LEU A 92 15.41 9.32 -8.91
C LEU A 92 16.65 9.67 -9.78
N PRO A 93 16.95 8.99 -10.90
CA PRO A 93 18.07 9.36 -11.79
C PRO A 93 17.98 10.78 -12.35
N ARG A 94 16.78 11.38 -12.39
CA ARG A 94 16.59 12.76 -12.89
C ARG A 94 16.87 13.83 -11.82
N ALA A 95 16.83 13.50 -10.54
CA ALA A 95 17.03 14.46 -9.45
C ALA A 95 18.50 14.58 -9.00
N VAL A 96 19.30 13.52 -9.19
CA VAL A 96 20.74 13.53 -8.83
C VAL A 96 21.61 14.16 -9.92
N GLY A 97 21.15 14.15 -11.18
CA GLY A 97 21.85 14.77 -12.32
C GLY A 97 21.84 16.30 -12.37
N THR A 98 21.23 16.99 -11.39
CA THR A 98 21.18 18.46 -11.31
C THR A 98 22.05 19.06 -10.19
N LEU A 99 22.81 18.23 -9.47
CA LEU A 99 23.93 18.70 -8.66
C LEU A 99 25.18 18.76 -9.54
N GLN A 100 25.26 19.80 -10.39
CA GLN A 100 26.52 20.28 -10.97
C GLN A 100 27.11 21.37 -10.10
#